data_AF-A0A537SFV7-F1
#
_entry.id   AF-A0A537SFV7-F1
#
_cell.length_a   1.000
_cell.length_b   1.000
_cell.length_c   1.000
_cell.angle_alpha   90.00
_cell.angle_beta   90.00
_cell.angle_gamma   90.00
#
_symmetry.space_group_name_H-M   'P 1'
#
loop_
_entity.id
_entity.type
_entity.pdbx_description
1 polymer ?
#
loop_
_entity_poly.entity_id
_entity_poly.type
_entity_poly.pdbx_seq_one_letter_code
_entity_poly.pdbx_strand_id
1 'polypeptide(L)'
;MAKPVPLPVWDRQGGKLVTEWMGDHQATYESEPQRSVRQWVKSHPLFDWLYAAYENTRWSAREIEPFIRKYHIDMSEFEPIEYRSFAEFFDRRFRPGVRKFPSAAGEMGAFAEARYFAWDKLDPEQQFPVKGHSLSADRILGTAERARPFIAGPVLLVRLAPVDYHHVHYPDHGRTLDQDRLGHRLWTVNWHALVNKPDILFSNERVINILETRHFGRLAFVEVGALSVGRIVQVHPLDKPFQRGEEKSVFRFGGSAIVVLGEPGAWRPSDDLLEYTKQGIETLVRPGEPVGLRA
;
A
#
# COMPACT_ATOMS: atom_id res chain seq x y z
N MET A 1 -22.35 -17.13 8.09
CA MET A 1 -21.18 -16.23 8.01
C MET A 1 -20.02 -17.03 7.45
N ALA A 2 -19.45 -16.66 6.30
CA ALA A 2 -18.26 -17.33 5.77
C ALA A 2 -17.07 -16.98 6.69
N LYS A 3 -16.29 -17.98 7.10
CA LYS A 3 -15.12 -17.79 7.96
C LYS A 3 -14.10 -16.90 7.23
N PRO A 4 -13.45 -15.93 7.91
CA PRO A 4 -12.34 -15.19 7.31
C PRO A 4 -11.28 -16.18 6.83
N VAL A 5 -10.74 -15.97 5.62
CA VAL A 5 -9.72 -16.85 5.06
C VAL A 5 -8.38 -16.45 5.66
N PRO A 6 -7.63 -17.38 6.26
CA PRO A 6 -6.31 -17.08 6.79
C PRO A 6 -5.37 -16.73 5.63
N LEU A 7 -4.68 -15.60 5.73
CA LEU A 7 -3.62 -15.24 4.79
C LEU A 7 -2.26 -15.45 5.45
N PRO A 8 -1.42 -16.35 4.92
CA PRO A 8 -0.07 -16.48 5.41
C PRO A 8 0.72 -15.23 5.03
N VAL A 9 1.34 -14.60 6.04
CA VAL A 9 2.24 -13.47 5.88
C VAL A 9 3.55 -13.84 6.58
N TRP A 10 4.67 -13.64 5.90
CA TRP A 10 5.98 -13.77 6.51
C TRP A 10 6.31 -12.50 7.30
N ASP A 11 6.33 -12.58 8.63
CA ASP A 11 6.81 -11.49 9.50
C ASP A 11 8.33 -11.50 9.50
N ARG A 12 8.94 -10.59 8.74
CA ARG A 12 10.39 -10.51 8.57
C ARG A 12 11.10 -10.26 9.90
N GLN A 13 10.56 -9.38 10.74
CA GLN A 13 11.19 -9.05 12.02
C GLN A 13 11.01 -10.19 13.03
N GLY A 14 9.82 -10.79 13.05
CA GLY A 14 9.52 -11.94 13.91
C GLY A 14 10.17 -13.25 13.46
N GLY A 15 10.65 -13.32 12.20
CA GLY A 15 11.25 -14.52 11.60
C GLY A 15 10.26 -15.70 11.54
N LYS A 16 8.97 -15.43 11.35
CA LYS A 16 7.91 -16.46 11.43
C LYS A 16 6.77 -16.18 10.47
N LEU A 17 6.09 -17.24 10.05
CA LEU A 17 4.80 -17.12 9.38
C LEU A 17 3.73 -16.73 10.41
N VAL A 18 3.05 -15.63 10.15
CA VAL A 18 1.88 -15.18 10.89
C VAL A 18 0.64 -15.33 10.01
N THR A 19 -0.47 -15.68 10.64
CA THR A 19 -1.75 -15.74 9.96
C THR A 19 -2.49 -14.43 10.22
N GLU A 20 -2.70 -13.67 9.15
CA GLU A 20 -3.55 -12.49 9.23
C GLU A 20 -4.99 -12.85 8.90
N TRP A 21 -5.88 -12.27 9.69
CA TRP A 21 -7.32 -12.37 9.49
C TRP A 21 -7.81 -11.02 8.98
N MET A 22 -8.11 -10.95 7.69
CA MET A 22 -8.83 -9.80 7.18
C MET A 22 -10.27 -9.84 7.68
N GLY A 23 -10.66 -8.80 8.41
CA GLY A 23 -12.00 -8.68 8.98
C GLY A 23 -13.11 -8.53 7.95
N ASP A 24 -12.76 -8.36 6.68
CA ASP A 24 -13.71 -8.13 5.61
C ASP A 24 -13.93 -9.38 4.77
N HIS A 25 -15.20 -9.79 4.69
CA HIS A 25 -15.60 -11.00 3.98
C HIS A 25 -15.42 -10.88 2.46
N GLN A 26 -15.08 -12.01 1.81
CA GLN A 26 -15.00 -12.17 0.34
C GLN A 26 -16.21 -11.61 -0.41
N ALA A 27 -17.41 -11.75 0.16
CA ALA A 27 -18.68 -11.29 -0.42
C ALA A 27 -18.97 -9.79 -0.25
N THR A 28 -18.11 -9.03 0.45
CA THR A 28 -18.24 -7.56 0.53
C THR A 28 -17.83 -6.89 -0.79
N TYR A 29 -17.21 -7.64 -1.70
CA TYR A 29 -16.36 -7.11 -2.77
C TYR A 29 -16.62 -7.69 -4.16
N GLU A 30 -17.51 -8.68 -4.28
CA GLU A 30 -18.11 -9.04 -5.57
C GLU A 30 -19.18 -7.99 -5.90
N SER A 31 -18.99 -7.25 -6.99
CA SER A 31 -19.90 -6.20 -7.44
C SER A 31 -21.17 -6.70 -8.13
N GLU A 32 -21.58 -7.95 -7.90
CA GLU A 32 -22.92 -8.41 -8.23
C GLU A 32 -23.73 -8.69 -6.97
N PRO A 33 -25.00 -8.23 -6.91
CA PRO A 33 -25.86 -8.32 -5.73
C PRO A 33 -26.39 -9.75 -5.52
N GLN A 34 -25.54 -10.77 -5.58
CA GLN A 34 -26.01 -12.14 -5.59
C GLN A 34 -26.25 -12.71 -4.18
N ARG A 35 -25.75 -12.10 -3.08
CA ARG A 35 -25.81 -12.76 -1.75
C ARG A 35 -26.19 -11.92 -0.51
N SER A 36 -26.11 -10.58 -0.48
CA SER A 36 -26.53 -9.82 0.71
C SER A 36 -26.86 -8.34 0.45
N VAL A 37 -28.07 -7.92 0.83
CA VAL A 37 -28.51 -6.51 0.80
C VAL A 37 -27.61 -5.61 1.67
N ARG A 38 -27.13 -6.11 2.82
CA ARG A 38 -26.22 -5.33 3.69
C ARG A 38 -24.89 -5.04 3.03
N GLN A 39 -24.36 -5.99 2.26
CA GLN A 39 -23.09 -5.83 1.54
C GLN A 39 -23.25 -4.88 0.35
N TRP A 40 -24.36 -4.98 -0.36
CA TRP A 40 -24.71 -4.03 -1.42
C TRP A 40 -24.82 -2.60 -0.89
N VAL A 41 -25.50 -2.37 0.23
CA VAL A 41 -25.57 -1.04 0.86
C VAL A 41 -24.17 -0.55 1.24
N LYS A 42 -23.32 -1.41 1.82
CA LYS A 42 -21.95 -1.05 2.22
C LYS A 42 -21.03 -0.70 1.05
N SER A 43 -21.29 -1.21 -0.15
CA SER A 43 -20.51 -0.90 -1.35
C SER A 43 -20.98 0.36 -2.09
N HIS A 44 -22.02 1.06 -1.58
CA HIS A 44 -22.49 2.31 -2.18
C HIS A 44 -21.58 3.49 -1.82
N PRO A 45 -21.24 4.37 -2.77
CA PRO A 45 -20.44 5.57 -2.50
C PRO A 45 -21.01 6.47 -1.40
N LEU A 46 -22.34 6.51 -1.25
CA LEU A 46 -23.00 7.28 -0.20
C LEU A 46 -22.78 6.68 1.20
N PHE A 47 -22.82 5.35 1.34
CA PHE A 47 -22.52 4.69 2.60
C PHE A 47 -21.06 4.91 2.97
N ASP A 48 -20.17 4.76 1.98
CA ASP A 48 -18.74 5.00 2.13
C ASP A 48 -18.44 6.41 2.63
N TRP A 49 -19.07 7.41 2.01
CA TRP A 49 -18.96 8.81 2.42
C TRP A 49 -19.55 9.08 3.82
N LEU A 50 -20.68 8.46 4.17
CA LEU A 50 -21.26 8.60 5.52
C LEU A 50 -20.37 7.95 6.59
N TYR A 51 -19.79 6.79 6.28
CA TYR A 51 -18.88 6.09 7.16
C TYR A 51 -17.60 6.91 7.36
N ALA A 52 -17.00 7.39 6.28
CA ALA A 52 -15.91 8.36 6.31
C ALA A 52 -16.20 9.57 7.20
N ALA A 53 -17.38 10.17 7.04
CA ALA A 53 -17.79 11.33 7.81
C ALA A 53 -17.90 11.00 9.30
N TYR A 54 -18.47 9.84 9.65
CA TYR A 54 -18.53 9.34 11.02
C TYR A 54 -17.13 9.14 11.63
N GLU A 55 -16.20 8.56 10.87
CA GLU A 55 -14.84 8.28 11.33
C GLU A 55 -14.04 9.54 11.66
N ASN A 56 -14.42 10.68 11.09
CA ASN A 56 -13.88 12.01 11.41
C ASN A 56 -14.54 12.68 12.62
N THR A 57 -15.56 12.09 13.23
CA THR A 57 -16.25 12.66 14.40
C THR A 57 -15.62 12.22 15.73
N ARG A 58 -15.98 12.93 16.81
CA ARG A 58 -15.56 12.53 18.18
C ARG A 58 -16.17 11.23 18.68
N TRP A 59 -17.20 10.73 18.01
CA TRP A 59 -17.86 9.49 18.39
C TRP A 59 -17.02 8.27 18.02
N SER A 60 -16.32 8.32 16.87
CA SER A 60 -15.44 7.24 16.42
C SER A 60 -14.20 7.07 17.31
N ALA A 61 -13.81 8.08 18.10
CA ALA A 61 -12.71 7.96 19.05
C ALA A 61 -12.90 6.81 20.06
N ARG A 62 -14.16 6.38 20.31
CA ARG A 62 -14.48 5.24 21.16
C ARG A 62 -14.02 3.89 20.58
N GLU A 63 -13.73 3.84 19.28
CA GLU A 63 -13.27 2.64 18.58
C GLU A 63 -11.76 2.42 18.70
N ILE A 64 -11.01 3.46 19.09
CA ILE A 64 -9.54 3.44 19.18
C ILE A 64 -9.07 2.39 20.18
N GLU A 65 -9.53 2.43 21.42
CA GLU A 65 -9.08 1.52 22.49
C GLU A 65 -9.42 0.04 22.17
N PRO A 66 -10.65 -0.32 21.73
CA PRO A 66 -10.94 -1.65 21.23
C PRO A 66 -10.04 -2.09 20.08
N PHE A 67 -9.71 -1.17 19.15
CA PHE A 67 -8.86 -1.47 18.00
C PHE A 67 -7.41 -1.76 18.43
N ILE A 68 -6.83 -0.91 19.29
CA ILE A 68 -5.50 -1.11 19.87
C ILE A 68 -5.41 -2.48 20.55
N ARG A 69 -6.38 -2.83 21.39
CA ARG A 69 -6.41 -4.12 22.09
C ARG A 69 -6.57 -5.29 21.13
N LYS A 70 -7.43 -5.18 20.13
CA LYS A 70 -7.68 -6.25 19.16
C LYS A 70 -6.42 -6.55 18.34
N TYR A 71 -5.73 -5.52 17.87
CA TYR A 71 -4.56 -5.66 16.99
C TYR A 71 -3.21 -5.59 17.71
N HIS A 72 -3.21 -5.44 19.04
CA HIS A 72 -2.02 -5.44 19.89
C HIS A 72 -1.01 -4.36 19.45
N ILE A 73 -1.52 -3.16 19.14
CA ILE A 73 -0.71 -2.05 18.63
C ILE A 73 0.15 -1.49 19.77
N ASP A 74 1.46 -1.46 19.57
CA ASP A 74 2.39 -0.85 20.52
C ASP A 74 2.33 0.69 20.41
N MET A 75 1.53 1.30 21.28
CA MET A 75 1.38 2.75 21.33
C MET A 75 2.64 3.49 21.82
N SER A 76 3.65 2.79 22.33
CA SER A 76 4.90 3.41 22.77
C SER A 76 5.75 3.92 21.59
N GLU A 77 5.55 3.36 20.39
CA GLU A 77 6.23 3.75 19.15
C GLU A 77 5.70 5.08 18.56
N PHE A 78 4.50 5.52 18.94
CA PHE A 78 3.80 6.66 18.35
C PHE A 78 3.88 7.91 19.23
N GLU A 79 3.69 9.08 18.62
CA GLU A 79 3.63 10.35 19.33
C GLU A 79 2.52 10.33 20.41
N PRO A 80 2.78 10.81 21.64
CA PRO A 80 1.85 10.73 22.75
C PRO A 80 0.79 11.85 22.68
N ILE A 81 0.00 11.86 21.61
CA ILE A 81 -1.09 12.81 21.38
C ILE A 81 -2.45 12.19 21.69
N GLU A 82 -3.42 13.04 22.05
CA GLU A 82 -4.80 12.62 22.24
C GLU A 82 -5.55 12.68 20.90
N TYR A 83 -6.02 11.53 20.42
CA TYR A 83 -6.78 11.42 19.18
C TYR A 83 -8.26 11.79 19.40
N ARG A 84 -8.76 12.75 18.63
CA ARG A 84 -10.15 13.22 18.73
C ARG A 84 -11.11 12.40 17.90
N SER A 85 -10.62 11.59 16.97
CA SER A 85 -11.41 10.71 16.11
C SER A 85 -10.58 9.49 15.70
N PHE A 86 -11.23 8.43 15.23
CA PHE A 86 -10.52 7.27 14.70
C PHE A 86 -9.71 7.62 13.44
N ALA A 87 -10.22 8.53 12.59
CA ALA A 87 -9.47 9.02 11.44
C ALA A 87 -8.14 9.69 11.84
N GLU A 88 -8.12 10.44 12.95
CA GLU A 88 -6.89 11.03 13.50
C GLU A 88 -5.94 9.96 14.06
N PHE A 89 -6.48 8.91 14.70
CA PHE A 89 -5.70 7.75 15.12
C PHE A 89 -5.13 6.94 13.95
N PHE A 90 -5.83 6.90 12.82
CA PHE A 90 -5.34 6.25 11.60
C PHE A 90 -4.16 7.02 10.98
N ASP A 91 -4.19 8.35 11.02
CA ASP A 91 -3.13 9.29 10.62
C ASP A 91 -2.08 9.50 11.74
N ARG A 92 -1.91 8.52 12.63
CA ARG A 92 -0.95 8.59 13.75
C ARG A 92 0.49 8.60 13.26
N ARG A 93 1.35 9.37 13.92
CA ARG A 93 2.78 9.52 13.59
C ARG A 93 3.67 8.71 14.52
N PHE A 94 4.70 8.07 13.96
CA PHE A 94 5.78 7.49 14.75
C PHE A 94 6.57 8.58 15.47
N ARG A 95 7.12 8.27 16.65
CA ARG A 95 8.08 9.14 17.30
C ARG A 95 9.34 9.29 16.44
N PRO A 96 10.01 10.45 16.46
CA PRO A 96 11.29 10.63 15.80
C PRO A 96 12.30 9.54 16.21
N GLY A 97 12.91 8.90 15.21
CA GLY A 97 13.98 7.92 15.41
C GLY A 97 13.55 6.47 15.67
N VAL A 98 12.25 6.19 15.77
CA VAL A 98 11.71 4.81 15.94
C VAL A 98 11.93 3.96 14.68
N ARG A 99 11.76 4.55 13.50
CA ARG A 99 12.07 3.93 12.21
C ARG A 99 13.27 4.64 11.60
N LYS A 100 14.23 3.87 11.08
CA LYS A 100 15.47 4.39 10.48
C LYS A 100 15.63 3.82 9.09
N PHE A 101 15.84 4.70 8.12
CA PHE A 101 16.15 4.30 6.77
C PHE A 101 17.63 3.92 6.63
N PRO A 102 18.00 3.04 5.68
CA PRO A 102 19.37 2.60 5.52
C PRO A 102 20.29 3.78 5.18
N SER A 103 21.48 3.81 5.78
CA SER A 103 22.54 4.74 5.39
C SER A 103 23.32 4.23 4.18
N ALA A 104 23.30 2.92 3.93
CA ALA A 104 23.97 2.31 2.80
C ALA A 104 23.33 2.75 1.47
N ALA A 105 24.14 3.30 0.57
CA ALA A 105 23.68 3.78 -0.73
C ALA A 105 23.02 2.67 -1.59
N GLY A 106 23.47 1.42 -1.42
CA GLY A 106 22.98 0.26 -2.17
C GLY A 106 21.70 -0.38 -1.61
N GLU A 107 21.15 0.10 -0.49
CA GLU A 107 19.97 -0.49 0.15
C GLU A 107 18.76 0.45 0.03
N MET A 108 17.69 -0.07 -0.57
CA MET A 108 16.41 0.60 -0.67
C MET A 108 15.59 0.25 0.57
N GLY A 109 15.36 1.22 1.45
CA GLY A 109 14.51 1.03 2.63
C GLY A 109 13.03 0.92 2.25
N ALA A 110 12.27 0.12 2.99
CA ALA A 110 10.83 0.04 2.86
C ALA A 110 10.21 1.42 3.08
N PHE A 111 9.43 1.87 2.11
CA PHE A 111 8.77 3.18 2.12
C PHE A 111 7.45 3.19 2.92
N ALA A 112 6.91 2.03 3.30
CA ALA A 112 5.69 1.90 4.09
C ALA A 112 5.78 0.69 5.03
N GLU A 113 5.03 0.72 6.13
CA GLU A 113 4.80 -0.45 6.97
C GLU A 113 3.69 -1.27 6.33
N ALA A 114 4.05 -2.40 5.71
CA ALA A 114 3.10 -3.05 4.83
C ALA A 114 3.51 -4.48 4.47
N ARG A 115 2.63 -5.13 3.72
CA ARG A 115 2.82 -6.46 3.14
C ARG A 115 3.32 -6.30 1.70
N TYR A 116 4.49 -6.84 1.42
CA TYR A 116 5.18 -6.70 0.14
C TYR A 116 5.14 -8.00 -0.64
N PHE A 117 4.80 -7.88 -1.92
CA PHE A 117 5.21 -8.80 -2.96
C PHE A 117 6.28 -8.16 -3.83
N ALA A 118 7.15 -8.99 -4.40
CA ALA A 118 8.25 -8.55 -5.23
C ALA A 118 8.52 -9.48 -6.41
N TRP A 119 8.86 -8.89 -7.54
CA TRP A 119 9.30 -9.60 -8.75
C TRP A 119 10.53 -8.92 -9.32
N ASP A 120 11.50 -9.72 -9.78
CA ASP A 120 12.70 -9.20 -10.45
C ASP A 120 12.39 -8.49 -11.76
N LYS A 121 11.33 -8.92 -12.45
CA LYS A 121 10.92 -8.39 -13.74
C LYS A 121 9.40 -8.40 -13.84
N LEU A 122 8.84 -7.32 -14.39
CA LEU A 122 7.46 -7.29 -14.81
C LEU A 122 7.28 -8.18 -16.05
N ASP A 123 6.70 -9.36 -15.86
CA ASP A 123 6.28 -10.22 -16.96
C ASP A 123 4.87 -9.76 -17.46
N PRO A 124 4.66 -9.54 -18.78
CA PRO A 124 3.34 -9.24 -19.34
C PRO A 124 2.26 -10.27 -19.00
N GLU A 125 2.65 -11.52 -18.77
CA GLU A 125 1.78 -12.62 -18.36
C GLU A 125 1.80 -12.84 -16.83
N GLN A 126 2.53 -12.01 -16.07
CA GLN A 126 2.65 -12.14 -14.61
C GLN A 126 1.27 -12.12 -13.97
N GLN A 127 0.78 -13.30 -13.60
CA GLN A 127 -0.40 -13.39 -12.76
C GLN A 127 0.02 -12.98 -11.36
N PHE A 128 -0.59 -11.91 -10.86
CA PHE A 128 -0.44 -11.59 -9.46
C PHE A 128 -1.18 -12.67 -8.65
N PRO A 129 -0.74 -12.96 -7.41
CA PRO A 129 -1.44 -13.89 -6.52
C PRO A 129 -2.87 -13.39 -6.17
N VAL A 130 -3.16 -12.17 -6.58
CA VAL A 130 -4.45 -11.57 -6.86
C VAL A 130 -5.06 -12.17 -8.13
N LYS A 131 -5.93 -13.19 -8.02
CA LYS A 131 -6.51 -13.87 -9.20
C LYS A 131 -7.16 -12.88 -10.18
N GLY A 132 -6.66 -12.86 -11.41
CA GLY A 132 -7.49 -12.54 -12.56
C GLY A 132 -6.90 -11.65 -13.65
N HIS A 133 -5.84 -10.85 -13.43
CA HIS A 133 -5.17 -10.10 -14.51
C HIS A 133 -3.67 -9.86 -14.19
N SER A 134 -2.86 -9.68 -15.23
CA SER A 134 -1.47 -9.23 -15.10
C SER A 134 -1.38 -7.72 -14.84
N LEU A 135 -0.40 -7.31 -14.03
CA LEU A 135 -0.10 -5.90 -13.82
C LEU A 135 0.44 -5.31 -15.12
N SER A 136 -0.42 -4.63 -15.88
CA SER A 136 0.01 -3.94 -17.09
C SER A 136 0.55 -2.55 -16.71
N ALA A 137 1.85 -2.34 -16.97
CA ALA A 137 2.52 -1.08 -16.68
C ALA A 137 1.86 0.10 -17.40
N ASP A 138 1.46 -0.09 -18.67
CA ASP A 138 0.76 0.91 -19.47
C ASP A 138 -0.62 1.26 -18.90
N ARG A 139 -1.38 0.30 -18.37
CA ARG A 139 -2.67 0.59 -17.73
C ARG A 139 -2.51 1.30 -16.40
N ILE A 140 -1.60 0.83 -15.54
CA ILE A 140 -1.42 1.46 -14.22
C ILE A 140 -0.81 2.85 -14.35
N LEU A 141 0.07 3.08 -15.33
CA LEU A 141 0.67 4.37 -15.61
C LEU A 141 -0.15 5.22 -16.59
N GLY A 142 -1.24 4.70 -17.15
CA GLY A 142 -2.15 5.43 -18.05
C GLY A 142 -1.70 5.54 -19.51
N THR A 143 -0.39 5.46 -19.79
CA THR A 143 0.13 5.49 -21.17
C THR A 143 1.31 4.53 -21.36
N ALA A 144 1.44 4.00 -22.58
CA ALA A 144 2.58 3.17 -22.96
C ALA A 144 3.91 3.94 -22.95
N GLU A 145 3.87 5.24 -23.24
CA GLU A 145 5.06 6.11 -23.21
C GLU A 145 5.62 6.22 -21.80
N ARG A 146 4.76 6.46 -20.80
CA ARG A 146 5.15 6.52 -19.38
C ARG A 146 5.65 5.16 -18.89
N ALA A 147 5.09 4.06 -19.39
CA ALA A 147 5.47 2.70 -19.01
C ALA A 147 6.77 2.20 -19.63
N ARG A 148 7.15 2.72 -20.80
CA ARG A 148 8.30 2.24 -21.59
C ARG A 148 9.61 2.08 -20.79
N PRO A 149 10.01 2.99 -19.88
CA PRO A 149 11.25 2.84 -19.11
C PRO A 149 11.26 1.67 -18.14
N PHE A 150 10.08 1.18 -17.74
CA PHE A 150 9.91 0.20 -16.65
C PHE A 150 9.62 -1.22 -17.15
N ILE A 151 9.51 -1.41 -18.47
CA ILE A 151 9.24 -2.72 -19.07
C ILE A 151 10.39 -3.67 -18.75
N ALA A 152 10.05 -4.88 -18.29
CA ALA A 152 11.00 -5.90 -17.82
C ALA A 152 11.87 -5.48 -16.62
N GLY A 153 11.45 -4.44 -15.89
CA GLY A 153 12.10 -3.97 -14.67
C GLY A 153 11.48 -4.57 -13.40
N PRO A 154 12.12 -4.40 -12.24
CA PRO A 154 11.65 -4.94 -10.97
C PRO A 154 10.34 -4.28 -10.51
N VAL A 155 9.55 -5.02 -9.75
CA VAL A 155 8.23 -4.60 -9.27
C VAL A 155 8.07 -4.89 -7.79
N LEU A 156 7.51 -3.92 -7.05
CA LEU A 156 6.96 -4.13 -5.72
C LEU A 156 5.46 -3.85 -5.74
N LEU A 157 4.66 -4.76 -5.19
CA LEU A 157 3.27 -4.50 -4.83
C LEU A 157 3.17 -4.52 -3.31
N VAL A 158 2.65 -3.43 -2.77
CA VAL A 158 2.69 -3.16 -1.34
C VAL A 158 1.28 -2.88 -0.85
N ARG A 159 0.80 -3.69 0.08
CA ARG A 159 -0.56 -3.59 0.61
C ARG A 159 -0.50 -3.19 2.08
N LEU A 160 -1.15 -2.08 2.40
CA LEU A 160 -1.29 -1.60 3.77
C LEU A 160 -2.61 -2.14 4.33
N ALA A 161 -2.53 -2.79 5.48
CA ALA A 161 -3.67 -3.20 6.28
C ALA A 161 -4.13 -2.03 7.17
N PRO A 162 -5.41 -1.95 7.57
CA PRO A 162 -5.90 -0.85 8.42
C PRO A 162 -5.16 -0.66 9.74
N VAL A 163 -4.46 -1.69 10.23
CA VAL A 163 -3.67 -1.67 11.46
C VAL A 163 -2.33 -0.95 11.27
N ASP A 164 -1.84 -0.83 10.04
CA ASP A 164 -0.50 -0.35 9.74
C ASP A 164 -0.34 1.15 9.94
N TYR A 165 0.91 1.60 9.84
CA TYR A 165 1.26 2.99 9.65
C TYR A 165 1.07 3.42 8.18
N HIS A 166 0.28 4.46 7.95
CA HIS A 166 -0.20 4.82 6.61
C HIS A 166 0.50 6.03 5.98
N HIS A 167 1.58 6.51 6.59
CA HIS A 167 2.45 7.47 5.91
C HIS A 167 3.50 6.73 5.11
N VAL A 168 3.71 7.24 3.91
CA VAL A 168 4.62 6.71 2.91
C VAL A 168 5.81 7.65 2.82
N HIS A 169 7.00 7.09 2.70
CA HIS A 169 8.26 7.82 2.68
C HIS A 169 8.99 7.65 1.36
N TYR A 170 9.92 8.55 1.05
CA TYR A 170 10.80 8.37 -0.10
C TYR A 170 11.84 7.27 0.15
N PRO A 171 12.00 6.29 -0.76
CA PRO A 171 12.98 5.21 -0.58
C PRO A 171 14.43 5.66 -0.80
N ASP A 172 14.64 6.80 -1.45
CA ASP A 172 15.96 7.35 -1.75
C ASP A 172 15.93 8.87 -1.90
N HIS A 173 17.08 9.51 -2.06
CA HIS A 173 17.18 10.91 -2.45
C HIS A 173 16.85 11.07 -3.95
N GLY A 174 16.24 12.19 -4.33
CA GLY A 174 15.86 12.37 -5.72
C GLY A 174 14.99 13.60 -6.00
N ARG A 175 14.30 13.55 -7.14
CA ARG A 175 13.31 14.55 -7.57
C ARG A 175 12.18 13.90 -8.35
N THR A 176 11.02 14.54 -8.39
CA THR A 176 9.89 14.10 -9.20
C THR A 176 10.07 14.60 -10.64
N LEU A 177 9.94 13.71 -11.62
CA LEU A 177 10.05 14.02 -13.06
C LEU A 177 8.68 14.24 -13.71
N ASP A 178 7.70 13.43 -13.34
CA ASP A 178 6.35 13.46 -13.89
C ASP A 178 5.34 13.09 -12.80
N GLN A 179 4.12 13.60 -12.93
CA GLN A 179 3.02 13.32 -12.01
C GLN A 179 1.70 13.23 -12.76
N ASP A 180 0.83 12.34 -12.30
CA ASP A 180 -0.52 12.21 -12.85
C ASP A 180 -1.48 11.72 -11.78
N ARG A 181 -2.78 11.97 -11.97
CA ARG A 181 -3.85 11.43 -11.14
C ARG A 181 -4.93 10.87 -12.04
N LEU A 182 -5.13 9.56 -11.94
CA LEU A 182 -6.04 8.81 -12.81
C LEU A 182 -7.10 8.08 -11.98
N GLY A 183 -8.20 7.72 -12.63
CA GLY A 183 -9.28 6.94 -12.03
C GLY A 183 -10.29 7.79 -11.25
N HIS A 184 -11.45 7.20 -10.98
CA HIS A 184 -12.62 7.93 -10.43
C HIS A 184 -13.47 7.08 -9.46
N ARG A 185 -13.37 5.75 -9.49
CA ARG A 185 -14.24 4.85 -8.73
C ARG A 185 -13.41 4.02 -7.78
N LEU A 186 -13.51 4.31 -6.49
CA LEU A 186 -12.80 3.56 -5.45
C LEU A 186 -13.50 2.21 -5.24
N TRP A 187 -12.74 1.12 -5.38
CA TRP A 187 -13.01 -0.22 -4.88
C TRP A 187 -12.03 -0.53 -3.75
N THR A 188 -12.34 -1.36 -2.77
CA THR A 188 -11.37 -1.75 -1.72
C THR A 188 -10.15 -2.49 -2.31
N VAL A 189 -8.98 -2.37 -1.71
CA VAL A 189 -7.74 -3.05 -2.13
C VAL A 189 -7.32 -4.15 -1.14
N ASN A 190 -8.25 -4.59 -0.30
CA ASN A 190 -8.09 -5.78 0.51
C ASN A 190 -7.80 -6.99 -0.40
N TRP A 191 -7.00 -7.95 0.09
CA TRP A 191 -6.67 -9.19 -0.63
C TRP A 191 -7.86 -9.88 -1.29
N HIS A 192 -8.99 -9.95 -0.59
CA HIS A 192 -10.19 -10.55 -1.16
C HIS A 192 -10.72 -9.78 -2.37
N ALA A 193 -10.72 -8.46 -2.31
CA ALA A 193 -11.20 -7.64 -3.40
C ALA A 193 -10.26 -7.72 -4.59
N LEU A 194 -8.96 -7.61 -4.31
CA LEU A 194 -7.91 -7.86 -5.28
C LEU A 194 -8.20 -9.21 -5.97
N VAL A 195 -8.32 -10.31 -5.24
CA VAL A 195 -8.47 -11.67 -5.81
C VAL A 195 -9.75 -11.86 -6.63
N ASN A 196 -10.83 -11.12 -6.35
CA ASN A 196 -12.11 -11.35 -7.04
C ASN A 196 -12.43 -10.29 -8.11
N LYS A 197 -11.72 -9.16 -8.11
CA LYS A 197 -11.96 -8.06 -9.04
C LYS A 197 -10.62 -7.56 -9.61
N PRO A 198 -10.26 -8.02 -10.80
CA PRO A 198 -8.90 -7.91 -11.28
C PRO A 198 -8.55 -6.52 -11.86
N ASP A 199 -9.53 -5.63 -12.02
CA ASP A 199 -9.35 -4.26 -12.52
C ASP A 199 -9.23 -3.19 -11.42
N ILE A 200 -9.22 -3.57 -10.14
CA ILE A 200 -9.22 -2.62 -9.01
C ILE A 200 -8.04 -1.66 -9.07
N LEU A 201 -6.82 -2.15 -9.30
CA LEU A 201 -5.62 -1.30 -9.34
C LEU A 201 -5.64 -0.27 -10.48
N PHE A 202 -6.39 -0.53 -11.55
CA PHE A 202 -6.46 0.34 -12.73
C PHE A 202 -7.70 1.24 -12.77
N SER A 203 -8.79 0.84 -12.11
CA SER A 203 -10.05 1.57 -12.07
C SER A 203 -10.15 2.56 -10.89
N ASN A 204 -9.45 2.25 -9.80
CA ASN A 204 -9.38 3.11 -8.63
C ASN A 204 -8.67 4.43 -8.91
N GLU A 205 -9.01 5.43 -8.10
CA GLU A 205 -8.21 6.65 -8.01
C GLU A 205 -6.78 6.27 -7.61
N ARG A 206 -5.82 6.78 -8.38
CA ARG A 206 -4.41 6.58 -8.13
C ARG A 206 -3.61 7.82 -8.44
N VAL A 207 -2.55 8.03 -7.67
CA VAL A 207 -1.55 9.06 -7.92
C VAL A 207 -0.30 8.40 -8.43
N ILE A 208 0.19 8.88 -9.57
CA ILE A 208 1.40 8.39 -10.22
C ILE A 208 2.45 9.47 -10.04
N ASN A 209 3.63 9.09 -9.54
CA ASN A 209 4.82 9.92 -9.58
C ASN A 209 5.98 9.15 -10.20
N ILE A 210 6.57 9.72 -11.24
CA ILE A 210 7.83 9.23 -11.79
C ILE A 210 8.95 9.92 -11.04
N LEU A 211 9.71 9.15 -10.27
CA LEU A 211 10.79 9.64 -9.45
C LEU A 211 12.12 9.37 -10.15
N GLU A 212 13.01 10.35 -10.21
CA GLU A 212 14.43 10.12 -10.47
C GLU A 212 15.14 9.98 -9.13
N THR A 213 15.68 8.80 -8.87
CA THR A 213 16.42 8.53 -7.62
C THR A 213 17.92 8.55 -7.85
N ARG A 214 18.67 8.87 -6.81
CA ARG A 214 20.14 8.94 -6.88
C ARG A 214 20.77 7.57 -7.11
N HIS A 215 20.21 6.49 -6.56
CA HIS A 215 20.86 5.18 -6.53
C HIS A 215 20.09 4.07 -7.23
N PHE A 216 18.77 4.22 -7.45
CA PHE A 216 17.90 3.14 -7.95
C PHE A 216 17.25 3.46 -9.30
N GLY A 217 17.83 4.41 -10.06
CA GLY A 217 17.31 4.85 -11.35
C GLY A 217 15.95 5.53 -11.22
N ARG A 218 15.14 5.45 -12.29
CA ARG A 218 13.76 5.91 -12.24
C ARG A 218 12.87 4.89 -11.55
N LEU A 219 11.95 5.39 -10.73
CA LEU A 219 10.88 4.61 -10.11
C LEU A 219 9.54 5.19 -10.51
N ALA A 220 8.64 4.37 -11.06
CA ALA A 220 7.24 4.72 -11.15
C ALA A 220 6.58 4.36 -9.82
N PHE A 221 6.26 5.36 -9.02
CA PHE A 221 5.65 5.21 -7.71
C PHE A 221 4.16 5.49 -7.83
N VAL A 222 3.33 4.44 -7.70
CA VAL A 222 1.88 4.54 -7.89
C VAL A 222 1.16 4.23 -6.60
N GLU A 223 0.46 5.21 -6.07
CA GLU A 223 -0.36 5.09 -4.87
C GLU A 223 -1.81 4.87 -5.31
N VAL A 224 -2.43 3.79 -4.86
CA VAL A 224 -3.79 3.40 -5.24
C VAL A 224 -4.69 3.48 -4.01
N GLY A 225 -5.68 4.37 -4.07
CA GLY A 225 -6.69 4.52 -3.04
C GLY A 225 -7.74 3.41 -3.12
N ALA A 226 -8.50 3.19 -2.05
CA ALA A 226 -9.54 2.18 -2.01
C ALA A 226 -10.86 2.65 -1.38
N LEU A 227 -11.90 1.80 -1.39
CA LEU A 227 -13.15 2.06 -0.66
C LEU A 227 -12.87 2.31 0.83
N SER A 228 -13.75 3.13 1.40
CA SER A 228 -13.79 3.55 2.80
C SER A 228 -12.72 4.55 3.16
N VAL A 229 -12.39 5.40 2.17
CA VAL A 229 -11.51 6.57 2.15
C VAL A 229 -10.07 6.28 1.67
N GLY A 230 -9.92 6.10 0.37
CA GLY A 230 -8.62 6.03 -0.31
C GLY A 230 -7.94 7.38 -0.54
N ARG A 231 -8.11 8.38 0.35
CA ARG A 231 -7.60 9.73 0.04
C ARG A 231 -6.09 9.75 0.12
N ILE A 232 -5.47 9.84 -1.05
CA ILE A 232 -4.04 10.04 -1.22
C ILE A 232 -3.73 11.53 -1.05
N VAL A 233 -3.06 11.89 0.04
CA VAL A 233 -2.58 13.24 0.29
C VAL A 233 -1.07 13.27 0.07
N GLN A 234 -0.61 13.99 -0.96
CA GLN A 234 0.82 14.27 -1.13
C GLN A 234 1.24 15.29 -0.07
N VAL A 235 2.24 14.93 0.75
CA VAL A 235 2.73 15.75 1.87
C VAL A 235 3.94 16.57 1.41
N HIS A 236 4.84 15.95 0.65
CA HIS A 236 6.00 16.64 0.09
C HIS A 236 5.65 17.43 -1.18
N PRO A 237 6.11 18.70 -1.33
CA PRO A 237 5.97 19.44 -2.58
C PRO A 237 6.70 18.74 -3.73
N LEU A 238 5.96 18.40 -4.78
CA LEU A 238 6.47 17.60 -5.89
C LEU A 238 7.48 18.35 -6.78
N ASP A 239 7.52 19.68 -6.70
CA ASP A 239 8.47 20.56 -7.39
C ASP A 239 9.84 20.65 -6.69
N LYS A 240 9.96 20.09 -5.48
CA LYS A 240 11.20 20.14 -4.69
C LYS A 240 11.94 18.79 -4.72
N PRO A 241 13.28 18.79 -4.60
CA PRO A 241 14.01 17.57 -4.34
C PRO A 241 13.59 16.97 -3.00
N PHE A 242 13.70 15.66 -2.86
CA PHE A 242 13.39 14.91 -1.65
C PHE A 242 14.59 14.13 -1.14
N GLN A 243 14.55 13.77 0.14
CA GLN A 243 15.56 12.96 0.79
C GLN A 243 15.02 11.59 1.19
N ARG A 244 15.92 10.60 1.25
CA ARG A 244 15.60 9.28 1.77
C ARG A 244 14.95 9.37 3.16
N GLY A 245 13.82 8.70 3.34
CA GLY A 245 13.06 8.69 4.59
C GLY A 245 12.18 9.92 4.84
N GLU A 246 12.25 10.94 4.00
CA GLU A 246 11.33 12.08 4.06
C GLU A 246 9.90 11.61 3.76
N GLU A 247 8.92 12.19 4.45
CA GLU A 247 7.50 11.85 4.28
C GLU A 247 7.03 12.30 2.89
N LYS A 248 6.61 11.35 2.07
CA LYS A 248 6.12 11.58 0.70
C LYS A 248 4.64 11.91 0.70
N SER A 249 3.85 11.05 1.33
CA SER A 249 2.40 11.10 1.26
C SER A 249 1.77 10.33 2.42
N VAL A 250 0.45 10.47 2.57
CA VAL A 250 -0.33 9.73 3.55
C VAL A 250 -1.64 9.23 2.94
N PHE A 251 -1.99 7.98 3.24
CA PHE A 251 -3.33 7.46 3.01
C PHE A 251 -4.20 7.77 4.24
N ARG A 252 -5.21 8.61 4.08
CA ARG A 252 -6.13 8.91 5.18
C ARG A 252 -7.26 7.89 5.21
N PHE A 253 -7.40 7.18 6.33
CA PHE A 253 -8.41 6.16 6.68
C PHE A 253 -8.91 5.30 5.52
N GLY A 254 -8.46 4.06 5.35
CA GLY A 254 -9.04 3.18 4.33
C GLY A 254 -8.05 2.14 3.82
N GLY A 255 -8.51 1.28 2.90
CA GLY A 255 -7.59 0.37 2.21
C GLY A 255 -6.62 1.17 1.33
N SER A 256 -5.36 0.74 1.27
CA SER A 256 -4.39 1.34 0.36
C SER A 256 -3.39 0.32 -0.18
N ALA A 257 -2.95 0.57 -1.41
CA ALA A 257 -1.91 -0.21 -2.05
C ALA A 257 -0.94 0.73 -2.77
N ILE A 258 0.31 0.31 -2.90
CA ILE A 258 1.34 1.00 -3.65
C ILE A 258 1.93 0.01 -4.64
N VAL A 259 2.13 0.46 -5.88
CA VAL A 259 2.89 -0.27 -6.88
C VAL A 259 4.13 0.55 -7.23
N VAL A 260 5.29 -0.08 -7.14
CA VAL A 260 6.56 0.50 -7.58
C VAL A 260 7.10 -0.29 -8.75
N LEU A 261 7.34 0.39 -9.87
CA LEU A 261 8.00 -0.17 -11.05
C LEU A 261 9.39 0.48 -11.16
N GLY A 262 10.44 -0.34 -11.30
CA GLY A 262 11.82 0.13 -11.45
C GLY A 262 12.34 0.04 -12.88
N GLU A 263 13.37 0.82 -13.19
CA GLU A 263 14.12 0.64 -14.42
C GLU A 263 14.87 -0.71 -14.43
N PRO A 264 14.86 -1.47 -15.53
CA PRO A 264 15.61 -2.72 -15.65
C PRO A 264 17.10 -2.53 -15.34
N GLY A 265 17.63 -3.38 -14.47
CA GLY A 265 19.06 -3.37 -14.14
C GLY A 265 19.51 -2.22 -13.24
N ALA A 266 18.61 -1.39 -12.70
CA ALA A 266 18.96 -0.38 -11.71
C ALA A 266 19.00 -0.95 -10.28
N TRP A 267 18.10 -1.89 -9.98
CA TRP A 267 18.00 -2.55 -8.69
C TRP A 267 17.26 -3.89 -8.81
N ARG A 268 17.29 -4.67 -7.73
CA ARG A 268 16.53 -5.92 -7.57
C ARG A 268 15.88 -5.98 -6.18
N PRO A 269 14.72 -6.61 -6.01
CA PRO A 269 14.16 -6.81 -4.68
C PRO A 269 15.05 -7.69 -3.78
N SER A 270 14.86 -7.59 -2.47
CA SER A 270 15.55 -8.46 -1.50
C SER A 270 15.20 -9.95 -1.73
N ASP A 271 16.16 -10.84 -1.44
CA ASP A 271 16.05 -12.28 -1.74
C ASP A 271 14.85 -12.95 -1.04
N ASP A 272 14.56 -12.56 0.19
CA ASP A 272 13.42 -13.07 0.97
C ASP A 272 12.09 -12.68 0.33
N LEU A 273 11.94 -11.43 -0.13
CA LEU A 273 10.72 -11.00 -0.82
C LEU A 273 10.47 -11.84 -2.08
N LEU A 274 11.52 -12.11 -2.86
CA LEU A 274 11.43 -12.93 -4.05
C LEU A 274 11.06 -14.38 -3.71
N GLU A 275 11.63 -14.94 -2.65
CA GLU A 275 11.36 -16.29 -2.18
C GLU A 275 9.91 -16.48 -1.73
N TYR A 276 9.40 -15.60 -0.87
CA TYR A 276 8.03 -15.70 -0.37
C TYR A 276 7.00 -15.34 -1.44
N THR A 277 7.31 -14.40 -2.33
CA THR A 277 6.43 -14.06 -3.45
C THR A 277 6.20 -15.26 -4.37
N LYS A 278 7.22 -16.09 -4.65
CA LYS A 278 7.08 -17.32 -5.43
C LYS A 278 6.13 -18.34 -4.79
N GLN A 279 5.98 -18.28 -3.47
CA GLN A 279 5.06 -19.12 -2.70
C GLN A 279 3.65 -18.50 -2.57
N GLY A 280 3.45 -17.29 -3.12
CA GLY A 280 2.21 -16.52 -2.96
C GLY A 280 2.04 -15.96 -1.55
N ILE A 281 3.13 -15.83 -0.78
CA ILE A 281 3.14 -15.32 0.60
C ILE A 281 3.66 -13.88 0.59
N GLU A 282 2.91 -12.98 1.21
CA GLU A 282 3.34 -11.61 1.42
C GLU A 282 4.39 -11.53 2.52
N THR A 283 5.36 -10.61 2.39
CA THR A 283 6.29 -10.32 3.48
C THR A 283 5.91 -9.03 4.18
N LEU A 284 5.63 -9.10 5.48
CA LEU A 284 5.46 -7.94 6.34
C LEU A 284 6.83 -7.32 6.65
N VAL A 285 6.98 -6.06 6.26
CA VAL A 285 8.20 -5.28 6.49
C VAL A 285 7.87 -3.95 7.16
N ARG A 286 8.82 -3.45 7.94
CA ARG A 286 8.70 -2.16 8.62
C ARG A 286 9.43 -1.06 7.85
N PRO A 287 9.02 0.22 7.97
CA PRO A 287 9.65 1.32 7.28
C PRO A 287 11.16 1.37 7.55
N GLY A 288 11.94 1.50 6.48
CA GLY A 288 13.40 1.52 6.51
C GLY A 288 14.08 0.15 6.41
N GLU A 289 13.38 -0.98 6.59
CA GLU A 289 13.99 -2.30 6.36
C GLU A 289 14.35 -2.49 4.87
N PRO A 290 15.49 -3.10 4.51
CA PRO A 290 15.89 -3.26 3.11
C PRO A 290 14.88 -4.10 2.29
N VAL A 291 14.28 -3.51 1.27
CA VAL A 291 13.36 -4.17 0.33
C VAL A 291 13.91 -4.29 -1.09
N GLY A 292 15.01 -3.61 -1.37
CA GLY A 292 15.72 -3.69 -2.64
C GLY A 292 17.20 -3.41 -2.49
N LEU A 293 17.96 -3.97 -3.41
CA LEU A 293 19.41 -3.82 -3.52
C LEU A 293 19.73 -3.21 -4.87
N ARG A 294 20.64 -2.24 -4.88
CA ARG A 294 21.19 -1.69 -6.12
C ARG A 294 21.89 -2.80 -6.92
N ALA A 295 21.65 -2.83 -8.22
CA ALA A 295 22.27 -3.78 -9.14
C ALA A 295 23.73 -3.42 -9.46
#